data_AF-A0A1I1GQK2-F1
#
_entry.id   AF-A0A1I1GQK2-F1
#
_cell.length_a   1.000
_cell.length_b   1.000
_cell.length_c   1.000
_cell.angle_alpha   90.00
_cell.angle_beta   90.00
_cell.angle_gamma   90.00
#
_symmetry.space_group_name_H-M   'P 1'
#
loop_
_entity.id
_entity.type
_entity.pdbx_description
1 polymer ?
#
loop_
_entity_poly.entity_id
_entity_poly.type
_entity_poly.pdbx_seq_one_letter_code
_entity_poly.pdbx_strand_id
1 'polypeptide(L)'
;MTPKLEVLLEQVNQTYPGTVMVRTGQEKSGRLRLDQAKQSFLADRLLIEVPDQTEADFVIGNELLQLMLSLNGIVPQIFFGLTFEDEALDQQLVTIASRLHKMVMHGITYREMAKQGYLTTATAAAFQAGIEDELSDEEKEVDGQHLFRLLSLVDAQIFLAVLKEQGLAAEAKTAEASFAKRYPKANSEAKALAEPIMTADLKDSRAIRKTIVRLFAGLDELLEKNQLPTVNAKQYVTLAPVLSERQLAGPVKNLFEIFHSDMTDFASKEKAYVGLGKQDQQNTFVIAPPKNPADRPKFFKELYELPVKDLLEKLALPYIVRK
;
A
#
# COMPACT_ATOMS: atom_id res chain seq x y z
N MET A 1 -0.35 -26.18 -6.50
CA MET A 1 0.71 -25.20 -6.75
C MET A 1 1.47 -25.62 -8.00
N THR A 2 1.68 -24.70 -8.92
CA THR A 2 2.45 -24.92 -10.16
C THR A 2 3.97 -24.87 -9.92
N PRO A 3 4.80 -25.52 -10.76
CA PRO A 3 6.26 -25.48 -10.63
C PRO A 3 6.85 -24.06 -10.66
N LYS A 4 6.25 -23.14 -11.43
CA LYS A 4 6.69 -21.73 -11.46
C LYS A 4 6.50 -21.04 -10.11
N LEU A 5 5.41 -21.35 -9.40
CA LEU A 5 5.13 -20.78 -8.08
C LEU A 5 6.06 -21.35 -7.01
N GLU A 6 6.43 -22.64 -7.12
CA GLU A 6 7.44 -23.26 -6.26
C GLU A 6 8.80 -22.56 -6.36
N VAL A 7 9.24 -22.25 -7.59
CA VAL A 7 10.49 -21.49 -7.81
C VAL A 7 10.41 -20.10 -7.18
N LEU A 8 9.28 -19.40 -7.32
CA LEU A 8 9.11 -18.09 -6.69
C LEU A 8 9.13 -18.18 -5.16
N LEU A 9 8.46 -19.18 -4.58
CA LEU A 9 8.49 -19.43 -3.14
C LEU A 9 9.90 -19.74 -2.65
N GLU A 10 10.69 -20.49 -3.42
CA GLU A 10 12.09 -20.78 -3.11
C GLU A 10 12.95 -19.51 -3.14
N GLN A 11 12.79 -18.66 -4.16
CA GLN A 11 13.50 -17.37 -4.25
C GLN A 11 13.18 -16.46 -3.07
N VAL A 12 11.91 -16.40 -2.66
CA VAL A 12 11.49 -15.66 -1.47
C VAL A 12 12.15 -16.22 -0.21
N ASN A 13 12.17 -17.56 -0.05
CA ASN A 13 12.80 -18.22 1.08
C ASN A 13 14.33 -18.06 1.14
N GLN A 14 15.00 -17.82 0.01
CA GLN A 14 16.42 -17.50 -0.01
C GLN A 14 16.72 -16.10 0.53
N THR A 15 15.75 -15.19 0.49
CA THR A 15 15.91 -13.79 0.91
C THR A 15 15.32 -13.52 2.29
N TYR A 16 14.22 -14.19 2.64
CA TYR A 16 13.54 -14.04 3.92
C TYR A 16 14.39 -14.64 5.06
N PRO A 17 14.57 -13.94 6.20
CA PRO A 17 15.42 -14.43 7.29
C PRO A 17 14.91 -15.70 8.00
N GLY A 18 13.67 -16.10 7.73
CA GLY A 18 13.07 -17.32 8.27
C GLY A 18 12.48 -18.19 7.16
N THR A 19 11.28 -18.74 7.35
CA THR A 19 10.61 -19.56 6.33
C THR A 19 9.23 -19.04 5.94
N VAL A 20 9.02 -18.84 4.65
CA VAL A 20 7.72 -18.55 4.06
C VAL A 20 7.06 -19.85 3.62
N MET A 21 5.82 -20.03 4.07
CA MET A 21 4.97 -21.18 3.75
C MET A 21 3.67 -20.69 3.12
N VAL A 22 3.09 -21.50 2.24
CA VAL A 22 1.82 -21.19 1.59
C VAL A 22 0.80 -22.29 1.87
N ARG A 23 -0.45 -21.91 2.11
CA ARG A 23 -1.58 -22.83 2.29
C ARG A 23 -2.76 -22.35 1.48
N THR A 24 -3.36 -23.27 0.72
CA THR A 24 -4.65 -23.06 0.06
C THR A 24 -5.74 -23.83 0.79
N GLY A 25 -6.93 -23.25 0.91
CA GLY A 25 -8.12 -23.98 1.33
C GLY A 25 -8.61 -24.97 0.28
N GLN A 26 -9.88 -25.37 0.36
CA GLN A 26 -10.49 -26.36 -0.56
C GLN A 26 -11.69 -25.81 -1.32
N GLU A 27 -12.15 -24.60 -0.99
CA GLU A 27 -13.28 -23.95 -1.67
C GLU A 27 -12.92 -23.60 -3.12
N LYS A 28 -13.92 -23.60 -4.01
CA LYS A 28 -13.80 -23.18 -5.40
C LYS A 28 -15.00 -22.33 -5.77
N SER A 29 -15.06 -21.11 -5.26
CA SER A 29 -16.22 -20.23 -5.48
C SER A 29 -16.35 -19.73 -6.92
N GLY A 30 -15.30 -19.85 -7.74
CA GLY A 30 -15.25 -19.20 -9.05
C GLY A 30 -14.95 -17.69 -8.96
N ARG A 31 -14.56 -17.22 -7.77
CA ARG A 31 -14.25 -15.81 -7.50
C ARG A 31 -12.82 -15.68 -7.01
N LEU A 32 -12.13 -14.67 -7.52
CA LEU A 32 -10.79 -14.30 -7.10
C LEU A 32 -10.89 -13.02 -6.28
N ARG A 33 -10.53 -13.08 -4.99
CA ARG A 33 -10.39 -11.89 -4.16
C ARG A 33 -9.02 -11.84 -3.48
N LEU A 34 -8.32 -10.73 -3.68
CA LEU A 34 -6.96 -10.54 -3.17
C LEU A 34 -6.92 -10.19 -1.68
N ASP A 35 -8.01 -9.61 -1.16
CA ASP A 35 -8.20 -9.26 0.25
C ASP A 35 -8.31 -10.48 1.18
N GLN A 36 -8.62 -11.66 0.62
CA GLN A 36 -8.76 -12.91 1.37
C GLN A 36 -7.43 -13.57 1.74
N ALA A 37 -6.33 -13.16 1.10
CA ALA A 37 -5.02 -13.68 1.44
C ALA A 37 -4.62 -13.18 2.85
N LYS A 38 -4.42 -14.12 3.78
CA LYS A 38 -4.03 -13.82 5.16
C LYS A 38 -2.57 -14.14 5.36
N GLN A 39 -1.87 -13.22 6.03
CA GLN A 39 -0.50 -13.43 6.47
C GLN A 39 -0.49 -13.63 7.99
N SER A 40 0.17 -14.68 8.46
CA SER A 40 0.36 -14.93 9.89
C SER A 40 1.82 -15.23 10.20
N PHE A 41 2.33 -14.61 11.27
CA PHE A 41 3.69 -14.81 11.75
C PHE A 41 3.70 -15.82 12.89
N LEU A 42 4.48 -16.88 12.74
CA LEU A 42 4.66 -17.96 13.70
C LEU A 42 6.15 -18.09 14.00
N ALA A 43 6.63 -17.29 14.96
CA ALA A 43 8.05 -17.13 15.26
C ALA A 43 8.85 -16.69 14.02
N ASP A 44 9.72 -17.55 13.49
CA ASP A 44 10.52 -17.32 12.29
C ASP A 44 9.77 -17.67 10.99
N ARG A 45 8.51 -18.12 11.07
CA ARG A 45 7.72 -18.51 9.90
C ARG A 45 6.68 -17.46 9.53
N LEU A 46 6.55 -17.23 8.24
CA LEU A 46 5.45 -16.47 7.65
C LEU A 46 4.55 -17.45 6.87
N LEU A 47 3.31 -17.58 7.28
CA LEU A 47 2.31 -18.38 6.58
C LEU A 47 1.39 -17.45 5.77
N ILE A 48 1.37 -17.65 4.45
CA ILE A 48 0.41 -17.03 3.53
C ILE A 48 -0.72 -18.03 3.27
N GLU A 49 -1.93 -17.64 3.62
CA GLU A 49 -3.12 -18.48 3.49
C GLU A 49 -4.11 -17.88 2.50
N VAL A 50 -4.52 -18.68 1.53
CA VAL A 50 -5.59 -18.32 0.58
C VAL A 50 -6.74 -19.31 0.77
N PRO A 51 -7.90 -18.89 1.28
CA PRO A 51 -8.98 -19.81 1.64
C PRO A 51 -9.67 -20.45 0.41
N ASP A 52 -9.68 -19.78 -0.74
CA ASP A 52 -10.27 -20.26 -1.99
C ASP A 52 -9.19 -20.78 -2.95
N GLN A 53 -9.44 -21.91 -3.61
CA GLN A 53 -8.55 -22.49 -4.62
C GLN A 53 -8.71 -21.85 -6.01
N THR A 54 -9.78 -21.08 -6.24
CA THR A 54 -10.03 -20.38 -7.51
C THR A 54 -8.87 -19.44 -7.79
N GLU A 55 -8.11 -19.73 -8.84
CA GLU A 55 -6.94 -18.94 -9.24
C GLU A 55 -5.95 -18.69 -8.07
N ALA A 56 -5.86 -19.63 -7.11
CA ALA A 56 -5.06 -19.43 -5.89
C ALA A 56 -3.58 -19.22 -6.17
N ASP A 57 -3.05 -19.84 -7.23
CA ASP A 57 -1.67 -19.63 -7.68
C ASP A 57 -1.42 -18.15 -8.07
N PHE A 58 -2.42 -17.47 -8.65
CA PHE A 58 -2.32 -16.03 -8.92
C PHE A 58 -2.27 -15.21 -7.63
N VAL A 59 -3.17 -15.50 -6.68
CA VAL A 59 -3.23 -14.79 -5.40
C VAL A 59 -1.95 -14.98 -4.58
N ILE A 60 -1.48 -16.22 -4.46
CA ILE A 60 -0.24 -16.56 -3.75
C ILE A 60 0.96 -15.92 -4.45
N GLY A 61 1.07 -16.04 -5.77
CA GLY A 61 2.16 -15.44 -6.53
C GLY A 61 2.21 -13.92 -6.36
N ASN A 62 1.04 -13.26 -6.37
CA ASN A 62 0.93 -11.82 -6.12
C ASN A 62 1.47 -11.43 -4.73
N GLU A 63 1.11 -12.17 -3.68
CA GLU A 63 1.61 -11.91 -2.32
C GLU A 63 3.10 -12.22 -2.16
N LEU A 64 3.60 -13.29 -2.79
CA LEU A 64 5.04 -13.62 -2.79
C LEU A 64 5.87 -12.55 -3.52
N LEU A 65 5.40 -12.05 -4.66
CA LEU A 65 6.05 -10.94 -5.36
C LEU A 65 6.04 -9.67 -4.53
N GLN A 66 4.93 -9.34 -3.86
CA GLN A 66 4.88 -8.20 -2.94
C GLN A 66 5.92 -8.34 -1.83
N LEU A 67 6.01 -9.51 -1.19
CA LEU A 67 6.99 -9.78 -0.16
C LEU A 67 8.42 -9.62 -0.70
N MET A 68 8.71 -10.15 -1.88
CA MET A 68 10.03 -10.03 -2.51
C MET A 68 10.40 -8.57 -2.81
N LEU A 69 9.46 -7.76 -3.28
CA LEU A 69 9.66 -6.32 -3.51
C LEU A 69 10.00 -5.58 -2.20
N SER A 70 9.37 -5.97 -1.09
CA SER A 70 9.64 -5.42 0.23
C SER A 70 11.01 -5.85 0.77
N LEU A 71 11.34 -7.15 0.68
CA LEU A 71 12.62 -7.71 1.18
C LEU A 71 13.82 -7.16 0.42
N ASN A 72 13.69 -6.93 -0.89
CA ASN A 72 14.76 -6.37 -1.71
C ASN A 72 14.90 -4.84 -1.57
N GLY A 73 14.14 -4.20 -0.68
CA GLY A 73 14.18 -2.75 -0.48
C GLY A 73 13.78 -1.97 -1.73
N ILE A 74 12.93 -2.53 -2.59
CA ILE A 74 12.46 -1.87 -3.81
C ILE A 74 11.27 -0.97 -3.47
N VAL A 75 10.30 -1.48 -2.73
CA VAL A 75 9.09 -0.75 -2.34
C VAL A 75 9.28 -0.11 -0.96
N PRO A 76 9.13 1.22 -0.83
CA PRO A 76 9.14 1.88 0.46
C PRO A 76 8.02 1.34 1.36
N GLN A 77 8.36 0.93 2.57
CA GLN A 77 7.42 0.36 3.54
C GLN A 77 6.63 1.46 4.27
N ILE A 78 5.45 1.11 4.77
CA ILE A 78 4.61 1.97 5.61
C ILE A 78 4.63 1.50 7.06
N PHE A 79 4.52 2.45 7.99
CA PHE A 79 4.45 2.22 9.43
C PHE A 79 3.38 3.12 10.04
N PHE A 80 2.84 2.69 11.18
CA PHE A 80 1.80 3.40 11.91
C PHE A 80 2.31 3.71 13.32
N GLY A 81 2.90 4.89 13.47
CA GLY A 81 3.44 5.38 14.75
C GLY A 81 2.49 6.30 15.50
N LEU A 82 1.31 6.58 14.95
CA LEU A 82 0.33 7.51 15.49
C LEU A 82 -0.98 6.80 15.81
N THR A 83 -1.76 7.38 16.73
CA THR A 83 -3.06 6.87 17.15
C THR A 83 -4.02 8.03 17.42
N PHE A 84 -5.28 7.83 17.08
CA PHE A 84 -6.37 8.69 17.54
C PHE A 84 -6.89 8.30 18.93
N GLU A 85 -6.29 7.29 19.56
CA GLU A 85 -6.78 6.66 20.80
C GLU A 85 -8.17 6.03 20.63
N ASP A 86 -8.55 5.76 19.39
CA ASP A 86 -9.74 5.01 18.98
C ASP A 86 -9.27 3.83 18.13
N GLU A 87 -9.29 2.64 18.73
CA GLU A 87 -8.80 1.40 18.12
C GLU A 87 -9.57 1.05 16.84
N ALA A 88 -10.88 1.32 16.79
CA ALA A 88 -11.69 1.01 15.62
C ALA A 88 -11.34 1.95 14.46
N LEU A 89 -11.19 3.25 14.75
CA LEU A 89 -10.76 4.24 13.76
C LEU A 89 -9.34 3.94 13.28
N ASP A 90 -8.40 3.68 14.18
CA ASP A 90 -7.01 3.36 13.82
C ASP A 90 -6.95 2.11 12.94
N GLN A 91 -7.68 1.05 13.29
CA GLN A 91 -7.72 -0.16 12.47
C GLN A 91 -8.29 0.09 11.08
N GLN A 92 -9.31 0.95 10.95
CA GLN A 92 -9.86 1.34 9.66
C GLN A 92 -8.83 2.11 8.82
N LEU A 93 -8.16 3.11 9.40
CA LEU A 93 -7.14 3.91 8.71
C LEU A 93 -5.94 3.06 8.30
N VAL A 94 -5.46 2.16 9.16
CA VAL A 94 -4.43 1.17 8.85
C VAL A 94 -4.83 0.31 7.66
N THR A 95 -6.07 -0.17 7.64
CA THR A 95 -6.59 -1.02 6.57
C THR A 95 -6.64 -0.26 5.24
N ILE A 96 -7.16 0.96 5.24
CA ILE A 96 -7.25 1.81 4.05
C ILE A 96 -5.84 2.14 3.52
N ALA A 97 -4.95 2.63 4.37
CA ALA A 97 -3.58 2.99 4.00
C ALA A 97 -2.79 1.79 3.47
N SER A 98 -2.92 0.62 4.11
CA SER A 98 -2.28 -0.61 3.64
C SER A 98 -2.81 -1.04 2.29
N ARG A 99 -4.13 -0.90 2.06
CA ARG A 99 -4.74 -1.22 0.76
C ARG A 99 -4.22 -0.30 -0.35
N LEU A 100 -4.16 1.01 -0.11
CA LEU A 100 -3.62 1.99 -1.06
C LEU A 100 -2.14 1.70 -1.38
N HIS A 101 -1.35 1.36 -0.38
CA HIS A 101 0.05 0.97 -0.57
C HIS A 101 0.16 -0.28 -1.47
N LYS A 102 -0.63 -1.32 -1.19
CA LYS A 102 -0.70 -2.54 -2.01
C LYS A 102 -1.12 -2.25 -3.46
N MET A 103 -2.05 -1.33 -3.72
CA MET A 103 -2.45 -0.98 -5.09
C MET A 103 -1.28 -0.50 -5.95
N VAL A 104 -0.34 0.27 -5.38
CA VAL A 104 0.86 0.68 -6.12
C VAL A 104 1.76 -0.51 -6.42
N MET A 105 1.87 -1.47 -5.49
CA MET A 105 2.59 -2.73 -5.71
C MET A 105 1.92 -3.59 -6.78
N HIS A 106 0.59 -3.62 -6.82
CA HIS A 106 -0.19 -4.34 -7.83
C HIS A 106 0.10 -3.87 -9.27
N GLY A 107 0.41 -2.58 -9.45
CA GLY A 107 0.92 -2.06 -10.72
C GLY A 107 2.20 -2.77 -11.21
N ILE A 108 3.00 -3.33 -10.30
CA ILE A 108 4.20 -4.11 -10.61
C ILE A 108 3.86 -5.60 -10.68
N THR A 109 3.22 -6.12 -9.65
CA THR A 109 3.03 -7.57 -9.48
C THR A 109 2.07 -8.15 -10.50
N TYR A 110 1.00 -7.46 -10.89
CA TYR A 110 0.11 -7.97 -11.94
C TYR A 110 0.84 -8.13 -13.28
N ARG A 111 1.72 -7.18 -13.64
CA ARG A 111 2.53 -7.28 -14.85
C ARG A 111 3.52 -8.44 -14.79
N GLU A 112 4.09 -8.69 -13.62
CA GLU A 112 5.00 -9.81 -13.43
C GLU A 112 4.27 -11.16 -13.47
N MET A 113 3.12 -11.26 -12.79
CA MET A 113 2.24 -12.43 -12.88
C MET A 113 1.79 -12.70 -14.32
N ALA A 114 1.56 -11.63 -15.11
CA ALA A 114 1.21 -11.76 -16.51
C ALA A 114 2.32 -12.37 -17.36
N LYS A 115 3.57 -11.89 -17.21
CA LYS A 115 4.74 -12.46 -17.91
C LYS A 115 4.91 -13.95 -17.61
N GLN A 116 4.52 -14.38 -16.41
CA GLN A 116 4.60 -15.77 -15.99
C GLN A 116 3.41 -16.62 -16.47
N GLY A 117 2.40 -16.02 -17.11
CA GLY A 117 1.24 -16.69 -17.68
C GLY A 117 0.09 -16.93 -16.71
N TYR A 118 0.08 -16.23 -15.57
CA TYR A 118 -1.00 -16.35 -14.58
C TYR A 118 -2.21 -15.45 -14.86
N LEU A 119 -2.10 -14.49 -15.79
CA LEU A 119 -3.26 -13.73 -16.26
C LEU A 119 -3.86 -14.43 -17.47
N THR A 120 -4.99 -15.11 -17.25
CA THR A 120 -5.74 -15.82 -18.28
C THR A 120 -7.17 -15.31 -18.39
N THR A 121 -7.93 -15.81 -19.35
CA THR A 121 -9.37 -15.54 -19.46
C THR A 121 -10.14 -16.01 -18.21
N ALA A 122 -9.73 -17.14 -17.61
CA ALA A 122 -10.30 -17.64 -16.37
C ALA A 122 -10.00 -16.72 -15.19
N THR A 123 -8.76 -16.25 -15.09
CA THR A 123 -8.33 -15.28 -14.09
C THR A 123 -9.11 -13.96 -14.19
N ALA A 124 -9.29 -13.45 -15.42
CA ALA A 124 -10.06 -12.24 -15.66
C ALA A 124 -11.53 -12.39 -15.25
N ALA A 125 -12.17 -13.52 -15.60
CA ALA A 125 -13.54 -13.81 -15.23
C ALA A 125 -13.70 -13.96 -13.71
N ALA A 126 -12.80 -14.69 -13.05
CA ALA A 126 -12.83 -14.89 -11.59
C ALA A 126 -12.58 -13.58 -10.83
N PHE A 127 -11.69 -12.71 -11.33
CA PHE A 127 -11.44 -11.39 -10.75
C PHE A 127 -12.69 -10.50 -10.84
N GLN A 128 -13.31 -10.43 -12.03
CA GLN A 128 -14.56 -9.67 -12.20
C GLN A 128 -15.65 -10.20 -11.26
N ALA A 129 -15.84 -11.52 -11.20
CA ALA A 129 -16.83 -12.15 -10.33
C ALA A 129 -16.56 -11.88 -8.83
N GLY A 130 -15.29 -11.79 -8.43
CA GLY A 130 -14.90 -11.43 -7.05
C GLY A 130 -15.30 -10.01 -6.68
N ILE A 131 -15.04 -9.03 -7.54
CA ILE A 131 -15.45 -7.63 -7.32
C ILE A 131 -16.97 -7.50 -7.29
N GLU A 132 -17.66 -8.16 -8.22
CA GLU A 132 -19.12 -8.08 -8.36
C GLU A 132 -19.92 -8.74 -7.23
N ASP A 133 -19.30 -9.72 -6.55
CA ASP A 133 -19.84 -10.38 -5.36
C ASP A 133 -19.56 -9.58 -4.09
N GLU A 134 -18.41 -8.92 -4.02
CA GLU A 134 -18.01 -8.09 -2.87
C GLU A 134 -18.81 -6.78 -2.78
N LEU A 135 -19.10 -6.16 -3.94
CA LEU A 135 -19.66 -4.82 -4.00
C LEU A 135 -21.16 -4.83 -4.32
N SER A 136 -21.94 -4.20 -3.43
CA SER A 136 -23.33 -3.85 -3.75
C SER A 136 -23.40 -2.77 -4.82
N ASP A 137 -24.47 -2.76 -5.63
CA ASP A 137 -24.68 -1.75 -6.67
C ASP A 137 -24.70 -0.34 -6.09
N GLU A 138 -24.22 0.63 -6.86
CA GLU A 138 -24.17 2.03 -6.45
C GLU A 138 -25.55 2.67 -6.53
N GLU A 139 -25.95 3.35 -5.45
CA GLU A 139 -27.17 4.14 -5.41
C GLU A 139 -26.99 5.50 -6.11
N LYS A 140 -28.07 6.28 -6.24
CA LYS A 140 -27.97 7.62 -6.86
C LYS A 140 -27.15 8.60 -6.02
N GLU A 141 -27.24 8.47 -4.70
CA GLU A 141 -26.53 9.31 -3.74
C GLU A 141 -25.31 8.58 -3.17
N VAL A 142 -24.33 9.34 -2.68
CA VAL A 142 -23.15 8.78 -2.02
C VAL A 142 -23.57 8.18 -0.68
N ASP A 143 -23.41 6.86 -0.54
CA ASP A 143 -23.70 6.11 0.68
C ASP A 143 -22.41 5.76 1.45
N GLY A 144 -22.59 5.08 2.59
CA GLY A 144 -21.46 4.61 3.41
C GLY A 144 -20.59 3.53 2.75
N GLN A 145 -20.98 2.99 1.60
CA GLN A 145 -20.21 1.99 0.85
C GLN A 145 -19.36 2.61 -0.26
N HIS A 146 -19.50 3.91 -0.53
CA HIS A 146 -18.78 4.59 -1.61
C HIS A 146 -17.26 4.40 -1.55
N LEU A 147 -16.65 4.63 -0.38
CA LEU A 147 -15.21 4.44 -0.20
C LEU A 147 -14.78 2.99 -0.47
N PHE A 148 -15.58 2.02 -0.04
CA PHE A 148 -15.28 0.61 -0.28
C PHE A 148 -15.32 0.26 -1.77
N ARG A 149 -16.37 0.70 -2.48
CA ARG A 149 -16.46 0.56 -3.94
C ARG A 149 -15.30 1.23 -4.65
N LEU A 150 -14.96 2.47 -4.26
CA LEU A 150 -13.85 3.22 -4.82
C LEU A 150 -12.53 2.45 -4.69
N LEU A 151 -12.19 1.99 -3.48
CA LEU A 151 -10.94 1.28 -3.24
C LEU A 151 -10.87 -0.06 -4.02
N SER A 152 -11.96 -0.84 -4.03
CA SER A 152 -12.01 -2.09 -4.84
C SER A 152 -11.86 -1.80 -6.33
N LEU A 153 -12.49 -0.74 -6.83
CA LEU A 153 -12.46 -0.40 -8.25
C LEU A 153 -11.13 0.22 -8.69
N VAL A 154 -10.39 0.92 -7.83
CA VAL A 154 -9.03 1.40 -8.17
C VAL A 154 -8.14 0.22 -8.50
N ASP A 155 -8.12 -0.79 -7.64
CA ASP A 155 -7.34 -2.00 -7.87
C ASP A 155 -7.81 -2.75 -9.13
N ALA A 156 -9.13 -2.80 -9.35
CA ALA A 156 -9.69 -3.34 -10.58
C ALA A 156 -9.23 -2.59 -11.83
N GLN A 157 -9.17 -1.25 -11.83
CA GLN A 157 -8.66 -0.49 -12.97
C GLN A 157 -7.20 -0.83 -13.30
N ILE A 158 -6.36 -1.02 -12.27
CA ILE A 158 -4.96 -1.42 -12.45
C ILE A 158 -4.90 -2.81 -13.10
N PHE A 159 -5.69 -3.76 -12.63
CA PHE A 159 -5.78 -5.10 -13.20
C PHE A 159 -6.25 -5.08 -14.67
N LEU A 160 -7.30 -4.30 -14.97
CA LEU A 160 -7.86 -4.16 -16.32
C LEU A 160 -6.86 -3.57 -17.32
N ALA A 161 -6.03 -2.61 -16.88
CA ALA A 161 -4.98 -2.08 -17.74
C ALA A 161 -3.93 -3.14 -18.09
N VAL A 162 -3.54 -3.97 -17.11
CA VAL A 162 -2.59 -5.07 -17.37
C VAL A 162 -3.21 -6.13 -18.29
N LEU A 163 -4.50 -6.46 -18.14
CA LEU A 163 -5.18 -7.35 -19.10
C LEU A 163 -5.08 -6.85 -20.53
N LYS A 164 -5.28 -5.54 -20.76
CA LYS A 164 -5.15 -4.92 -22.10
C LYS A 164 -3.72 -5.02 -22.63
N GLU A 165 -2.71 -4.78 -21.78
CA GLU A 165 -1.29 -4.93 -22.15
C GLU A 165 -0.96 -6.38 -22.58
N GLN A 166 -1.71 -7.37 -22.10
CA GLN A 166 -1.47 -8.80 -22.32
C GLN A 166 -2.36 -9.43 -23.41
N GLY A 167 -3.05 -8.60 -24.20
CA GLY A 167 -3.92 -9.08 -25.28
C GLY A 167 -5.29 -9.61 -24.84
N LEU A 168 -5.66 -9.42 -23.56
CA LEU A 168 -6.98 -9.78 -22.99
C LEU A 168 -7.93 -8.56 -23.00
N ALA A 169 -7.94 -7.82 -24.11
CA ALA A 169 -8.70 -6.58 -24.23
C ALA A 169 -10.23 -6.81 -24.26
N ALA A 170 -10.69 -7.99 -24.69
CA ALA A 170 -12.10 -8.34 -24.72
C ALA A 170 -12.66 -8.59 -23.31
N GLU A 171 -11.89 -9.29 -22.48
CA GLU A 171 -12.18 -9.55 -21.07
C GLU A 171 -12.18 -8.22 -20.30
N ALA A 172 -11.15 -7.39 -20.51
CA ALA A 172 -11.07 -6.08 -19.88
C ALA A 172 -12.28 -5.20 -20.25
N LYS A 173 -12.66 -5.16 -21.53
CA LYS A 173 -13.82 -4.37 -21.99
C LYS A 173 -15.14 -4.87 -21.37
N THR A 174 -15.28 -6.18 -21.18
CA THR A 174 -16.48 -6.78 -20.57
C THR A 174 -16.62 -6.37 -19.11
N ALA A 175 -15.54 -6.49 -18.33
CA ALA A 175 -15.51 -6.04 -16.94
C ALA A 175 -15.70 -4.51 -16.81
N GLU A 176 -15.06 -3.71 -17.67
CA GLU A 176 -15.23 -2.25 -17.69
C GLU A 176 -16.70 -1.83 -17.91
N ALA A 177 -17.40 -2.51 -18.83
CA ALA A 177 -18.81 -2.25 -19.08
C ALA A 177 -19.68 -2.62 -17.88
N SER A 178 -19.39 -3.73 -17.20
CA SER A 178 -20.09 -4.12 -15.98
C SER A 178 -19.89 -3.10 -14.86
N PHE A 179 -18.64 -2.73 -14.57
CA PHE A 179 -18.32 -1.76 -13.51
C PHE A 179 -18.88 -0.37 -13.81
N ALA A 180 -18.87 0.08 -15.07
CA ALA A 180 -19.48 1.36 -15.44
C ALA A 180 -21.01 1.37 -15.28
N LYS A 181 -21.66 0.21 -15.43
CA LYS A 181 -23.11 0.07 -15.25
C LYS A 181 -23.48 0.01 -13.77
N ARG A 182 -22.76 -0.78 -12.97
CA ARG A 182 -23.10 -1.05 -11.56
C ARG A 182 -22.59 0.02 -10.60
N TYR A 183 -21.47 0.67 -10.94
CA TYR A 183 -20.77 1.63 -10.08
C TYR A 183 -20.34 2.90 -10.85
N PRO A 184 -21.26 3.59 -11.55
CA PRO A 184 -20.92 4.69 -12.46
C PRO A 184 -20.02 5.79 -11.87
N LYS A 185 -20.28 6.26 -10.65
CA LYS A 185 -19.51 7.34 -10.00
C LYS A 185 -18.22 6.80 -9.40
N ALA A 186 -18.27 5.78 -8.55
CA ALA A 186 -17.08 5.16 -7.96
C ALA A 186 -16.09 4.65 -9.03
N ASN A 187 -16.56 4.08 -10.14
CA ASN A 187 -15.71 3.62 -11.24
C ASN A 187 -15.04 4.78 -11.98
N SER A 188 -15.73 5.91 -12.15
CA SER A 188 -15.15 7.11 -12.77
C SER A 188 -14.03 7.70 -11.91
N GLU A 189 -14.27 7.81 -10.59
CA GLU A 189 -13.27 8.28 -9.62
C GLU A 189 -12.09 7.30 -9.50
N ALA A 190 -12.37 5.99 -9.51
CA ALA A 190 -11.35 4.95 -9.47
C ALA A 190 -10.39 5.02 -10.67
N LYS A 191 -10.90 5.32 -11.87
CA LYS A 191 -10.06 5.53 -13.06
C LYS A 191 -9.09 6.69 -12.88
N ALA A 192 -9.56 7.82 -12.33
CA ALA A 192 -8.71 8.97 -12.08
C ALA A 192 -7.62 8.67 -11.03
N LEU A 193 -7.93 7.89 -10.00
CA LEU A 193 -6.94 7.47 -8.98
C LEU A 193 -5.95 6.43 -9.50
N ALA A 194 -6.38 5.51 -10.37
CA ALA A 194 -5.51 4.46 -10.91
C ALA A 194 -4.55 4.98 -11.98
N GLU A 195 -4.91 6.02 -12.74
CA GLU A 195 -4.14 6.52 -13.88
C GLU A 195 -2.67 6.85 -13.53
N PRO A 196 -2.35 7.56 -12.43
CA PRO A 196 -0.97 7.80 -12.03
C PRO A 196 -0.15 6.53 -11.78
N ILE A 197 -0.78 5.43 -11.35
CA ILE A 197 -0.12 4.14 -11.11
C ILE A 197 0.19 3.46 -12.44
N MET A 198 -0.80 3.44 -13.34
CA MET A 198 -0.69 2.77 -14.64
C MET A 198 0.33 3.42 -15.57
N THR A 199 0.48 4.74 -15.47
CA THR A 199 1.38 5.56 -16.31
C THR A 199 2.78 5.76 -15.72
N ALA A 200 2.99 5.45 -14.44
CA ALA A 200 4.29 5.62 -13.79
C ALA A 200 5.31 4.55 -14.23
N ASP A 201 6.58 4.95 -14.37
CA ASP A 201 7.69 4.00 -14.50
C ASP A 201 8.08 3.46 -13.12
N LEU A 202 7.42 2.38 -12.69
CA LEU A 202 7.60 1.77 -11.35
C LEU A 202 8.87 0.90 -11.24
N LYS A 203 9.93 1.21 -12.01
CA LYS A 203 11.21 0.46 -11.98
C LYS A 203 12.12 0.85 -10.82
N ASP A 204 11.96 2.04 -10.24
CA ASP A 204 12.80 2.51 -9.14
C ASP A 204 11.99 3.01 -7.95
N SER A 205 12.60 2.89 -6.77
CA SER A 205 11.95 3.17 -5.48
C SER A 205 11.45 4.62 -5.35
N ARG A 206 12.08 5.61 -6.03
CA ARG A 206 11.60 7.00 -5.97
C ARG A 206 10.30 7.16 -6.72
N ALA A 207 10.21 6.57 -7.90
CA ALA A 207 8.97 6.59 -8.69
C ALA A 207 7.85 5.89 -7.92
N ILE A 208 8.12 4.73 -7.32
CA ILE A 208 7.17 4.01 -6.47
C ILE A 208 6.72 4.89 -5.29
N ARG A 209 7.66 5.46 -4.54
CA ARG A 209 7.33 6.34 -3.40
C ARG A 209 6.46 7.52 -3.81
N LYS A 210 6.81 8.18 -4.91
CA LYS A 210 6.07 9.33 -5.45
C LYS A 210 4.64 8.92 -5.83
N THR A 211 4.46 7.74 -6.41
CA THR A 211 3.14 7.21 -6.76
C THR A 211 2.31 6.91 -5.52
N ILE A 212 2.89 6.34 -4.47
CA ILE A 212 2.21 6.13 -3.17
C ILE A 212 1.71 7.45 -2.59
N VAL A 213 2.59 8.46 -2.50
CA VAL A 213 2.21 9.78 -1.94
C VAL A 213 1.13 10.46 -2.77
N ARG A 214 1.18 10.34 -4.11
CA ARG A 214 0.13 10.85 -4.99
C ARG A 214 -1.20 10.16 -4.79
N LEU A 215 -1.20 8.83 -4.61
CA LEU A 215 -2.41 8.07 -4.37
C LEU A 215 -3.04 8.45 -3.03
N PHE A 216 -2.24 8.60 -1.98
CA PHE A 216 -2.72 9.10 -0.68
C PHE A 216 -3.36 10.48 -0.80
N ALA A 217 -2.69 11.42 -1.46
CA ALA A 217 -3.22 12.76 -1.69
C ALA A 217 -4.52 12.74 -2.51
N GLY A 218 -4.54 11.99 -3.61
CA GLY A 218 -5.69 11.93 -4.51
C GLY A 218 -6.92 11.32 -3.85
N LEU A 219 -6.75 10.35 -2.94
CA LEU A 219 -7.88 9.82 -2.17
C LEU A 219 -8.48 10.90 -1.25
N ASP A 220 -7.64 11.60 -0.48
CA ASP A 220 -8.12 12.65 0.43
C ASP A 220 -8.83 13.78 -0.36
N GLU A 221 -8.28 14.21 -1.50
CA GLU A 221 -8.93 15.20 -2.40
C GLU A 221 -10.31 14.74 -2.89
N LEU A 222 -10.47 13.45 -3.21
CA LEU A 222 -11.76 12.88 -3.62
C LEU A 222 -12.74 12.76 -2.47
N LEU A 223 -12.28 12.41 -1.27
CA LEU A 223 -13.11 12.34 -0.08
C LEU A 223 -13.63 13.73 0.30
N GLU A 224 -12.77 14.75 0.31
CA GLU A 224 -13.16 16.14 0.55
C GLU A 224 -14.19 16.62 -0.47
N LYS A 225 -13.97 16.36 -1.76
CA LYS A 225 -14.91 16.71 -2.84
C LYS A 225 -16.29 16.09 -2.63
N ASN A 226 -16.33 14.89 -2.06
CA ASN A 226 -17.56 14.16 -1.76
C ASN A 226 -18.08 14.45 -0.34
N GLN A 227 -17.50 15.41 0.39
CA GLN A 227 -17.85 15.77 1.77
C GLN A 227 -17.75 14.58 2.74
N LEU A 228 -16.83 13.66 2.46
CA LEU A 228 -16.51 12.51 3.30
C LEU A 228 -15.28 12.81 4.17
N PRO A 229 -15.17 12.21 5.36
CA PRO A 229 -13.96 12.30 6.18
C PRO A 229 -12.73 11.78 5.43
N THR A 230 -11.64 12.54 5.49
CA THR A 230 -10.34 12.17 4.90
C THR A 230 -9.62 11.12 5.74
N VAL A 231 -8.72 10.38 5.12
CA VAL A 231 -7.79 9.46 5.81
C VAL A 231 -6.63 10.24 6.44
N ASN A 232 -6.28 11.40 5.90
CA ASN A 232 -5.12 12.20 6.29
C ASN A 232 -3.82 11.37 6.25
N ALA A 233 -3.68 10.57 5.19
CA ALA A 233 -2.60 9.59 5.06
C ALA A 233 -1.21 10.25 4.99
N LYS A 234 -1.15 11.53 4.59
CA LYS A 234 0.11 12.31 4.59
C LYS A 234 0.70 12.47 5.98
N GLN A 235 -0.12 12.56 7.03
CA GLN A 235 0.36 12.68 8.41
C GLN A 235 0.28 11.35 9.16
N TYR A 236 -0.83 10.62 9.02
CA TYR A 236 -1.06 9.37 9.75
C TYR A 236 -0.04 8.27 9.39
N VAL A 237 0.25 8.13 8.09
CA VAL A 237 1.10 7.05 7.57
C VAL A 237 2.55 7.50 7.54
N THR A 238 3.41 6.75 8.23
CA THR A 238 4.86 6.94 8.13
C THR A 238 5.38 6.15 6.93
N LEU A 239 5.88 6.82 5.89
CA LEU A 239 6.38 6.20 4.67
C LEU A 239 7.91 6.24 4.62
N ALA A 240 8.55 5.08 4.50
CA ALA A 240 10.00 4.96 4.42
C ALA A 240 10.58 5.90 3.34
N PRO A 241 11.68 6.62 3.63
CA PRO A 241 12.24 7.55 2.67
C PRO A 241 13.15 6.84 1.66
N VAL A 242 13.25 7.43 0.46
CA VAL A 242 14.17 7.01 -0.60
C VAL A 242 15.18 8.12 -0.82
N LEU A 243 16.40 7.94 -0.34
CA LEU A 243 17.41 9.00 -0.17
C LEU A 243 18.72 8.63 -0.85
N SER A 244 19.47 9.62 -1.35
CA SER A 244 20.88 9.41 -1.72
C SER A 244 21.80 9.45 -0.50
N GLU A 245 23.01 8.93 -0.63
CA GLU A 245 24.07 9.03 0.40
C GLU A 245 24.30 10.47 0.90
N ARG A 246 24.32 11.45 -0.02
CA ARG A 246 24.44 12.88 0.35
C ARG A 246 23.27 13.37 1.22
N GLN A 247 22.07 12.87 0.98
CA GLN A 247 20.88 13.24 1.74
C GLN A 247 20.93 12.62 3.14
N LEU A 248 21.39 11.37 3.24
CA LEU A 248 21.58 10.65 4.50
C LEU A 248 22.63 11.29 5.40
N ALA A 249 23.75 11.75 4.82
CA ALA A 249 24.80 12.46 5.55
C ALA A 249 24.44 13.91 5.91
N GLY A 250 23.41 14.48 5.28
CA GLY A 250 22.98 15.85 5.52
C GLY A 250 22.13 15.98 6.80
N PRO A 251 22.02 17.19 7.36
CA PRO A 251 21.19 17.43 8.54
C PRO A 251 19.69 17.33 8.22
N VAL A 252 18.90 16.90 9.20
CA VAL A 252 17.44 16.71 9.12
C VAL A 252 16.73 17.94 8.55
N LYS A 253 17.10 19.15 8.99
CA LYS A 253 16.50 20.42 8.53
C LYS A 253 16.55 20.64 7.01
N ASN A 254 17.45 19.96 6.30
CA ASN A 254 17.55 20.10 4.85
C ASN A 254 16.41 19.40 4.12
N LEU A 255 15.85 18.34 4.70
CA LEU A 255 14.88 17.46 4.04
C LEU A 255 13.52 17.45 4.72
N PHE A 256 13.46 17.73 6.02
CA PHE A 256 12.25 17.56 6.80
C PHE A 256 11.87 18.82 7.58
N GLU A 257 10.57 18.97 7.79
CA GLU A 257 9.96 19.91 8.72
C GLU A 257 9.31 19.12 9.85
N ILE A 258 9.48 19.60 11.09
CA ILE A 258 8.89 18.95 12.25
C ILE A 258 7.55 19.61 12.54
N PHE A 259 6.48 18.84 12.40
CA PHE A 259 5.10 19.29 12.60
C PHE A 259 4.53 18.68 13.88
N HIS A 260 3.74 19.46 14.62
CA HIS A 260 3.05 18.97 15.81
C HIS A 260 1.78 18.24 15.38
N SER A 261 1.72 16.94 15.67
CA SER A 261 0.57 16.10 15.32
C SER A 261 -0.59 16.33 16.29
N ASP A 262 -1.81 16.39 15.76
CA ASP A 262 -3.03 16.35 16.57
C ASP A 262 -3.31 14.94 17.14
N MET A 263 -2.66 13.91 16.55
CA MET A 263 -2.64 12.52 17.04
C MET A 263 -1.50 12.30 18.04
N THR A 264 -1.63 11.27 18.90
CA THR A 264 -0.60 10.89 19.87
C THR A 264 0.30 9.77 19.35
N ASP A 265 1.45 9.60 19.98
CA ASP A 265 2.39 8.53 19.67
C ASP A 265 1.79 7.18 20.09
N PHE A 266 1.79 6.21 19.18
CA PHE A 266 1.10 4.94 19.40
C PHE A 266 1.64 4.18 20.62
N ALA A 267 2.96 4.21 20.85
CA ALA A 267 3.60 3.44 21.91
C ALA A 267 3.50 4.12 23.28
N SER A 268 3.75 5.43 23.34
CA SER A 268 3.80 6.19 24.59
C SER A 268 2.47 6.84 24.97
N LYS A 269 1.54 6.98 24.04
CA LYS A 269 0.28 7.73 24.18
C LYS A 269 0.50 9.20 24.59
N GLU A 270 1.64 9.76 24.23
CA GLU A 270 1.99 11.16 24.50
C GLU A 270 2.05 11.98 23.20
N LYS A 271 2.27 13.29 23.32
CA LYS A 271 2.33 14.21 22.18
C LYS A 271 3.34 13.73 21.14
N ALA A 272 2.89 13.58 19.90
CA ALA A 272 3.73 13.21 18.79
C ALA A 272 4.10 14.41 17.92
N TYR A 273 5.26 14.32 17.29
CA TYR A 273 5.66 15.19 16.20
C TYR A 273 6.01 14.33 15.00
N VAL A 274 5.65 14.80 13.81
CA VAL A 274 5.92 14.12 12.55
C VAL A 274 6.97 14.85 11.75
N GLY A 275 7.89 14.11 11.16
CA GLY A 275 8.85 14.61 10.18
C GLY A 275 8.24 14.59 8.79
N LEU A 276 7.74 15.73 8.33
CA LEU A 276 7.19 15.88 6.98
C LEU A 276 8.30 16.15 5.98
N GLY A 277 8.34 15.40 4.89
CA GLY A 277 9.26 15.67 3.79
C GLY A 277 8.97 17.02 3.16
N LYS A 278 9.97 17.92 3.07
CA LYS A 278 9.78 19.26 2.48
C LYS A 278 9.27 19.24 1.04
N GLN A 279 9.61 18.18 0.30
CA GLN A 279 9.27 18.04 -1.11
C GLN A 279 7.82 17.61 -1.36
N ASP A 280 7.26 16.78 -0.49
CA ASP A 280 5.99 16.09 -0.73
C ASP A 280 5.02 16.08 0.45
N GLN A 281 5.44 16.66 1.58
CA GLN A 281 4.69 16.79 2.81
C GLN A 281 4.20 15.45 3.39
N GLN A 282 4.88 14.35 3.04
CA GLN A 282 4.59 13.02 3.59
C GLN A 282 5.38 12.80 4.88
N ASN A 283 4.69 12.31 5.92
CA ASN A 283 5.29 11.84 7.15
C ASN A 283 6.27 10.69 6.87
N THR A 284 7.51 10.87 7.34
CA THR A 284 8.62 9.94 7.18
C THR A 284 9.09 9.35 8.52
N PHE A 285 8.81 10.02 9.64
CA PHE A 285 9.15 9.54 10.96
C PHE A 285 8.29 10.21 12.04
N VAL A 286 8.06 9.50 13.15
CA VAL A 286 7.36 10.01 14.33
C VAL A 286 8.37 10.11 15.48
N ILE A 287 8.29 11.20 16.25
CA ILE A 287 9.10 11.40 17.45
C ILE A 287 8.24 11.88 18.61
N ALA A 288 8.58 11.42 19.81
CA ALA A 288 8.06 11.97 21.05
C ALA A 288 9.07 13.00 21.61
N PRO A 289 8.63 14.20 22.02
CA PRO A 289 9.51 15.18 22.63
C PRO A 289 9.87 14.74 24.07
N PRO A 290 10.91 15.33 24.68
CA PRO A 290 11.14 15.19 26.11
C PRO A 290 9.91 15.60 26.93
N LYS A 291 9.63 14.83 28.01
CA LYS A 291 8.50 15.08 28.92
C LYS A 291 8.59 16.47 29.54
N ASN A 292 9.79 16.86 29.98
CA ASN A 292 10.05 18.17 30.54
C ASN A 292 10.03 19.25 29.43
N PRO A 293 9.09 20.22 29.47
CA PRO A 293 8.99 21.27 28.46
C PRO A 293 10.24 22.14 28.32
N ALA A 294 11.01 22.31 29.40
CA ALA A 294 12.22 23.13 29.40
C ALA A 294 13.34 22.55 28.49
N ASP A 295 13.33 21.24 28.27
CA ASP A 295 14.35 20.54 27.46
C ASP A 295 14.01 20.54 25.95
N ARG A 296 12.75 20.86 25.60
CA ARG A 296 12.26 20.76 24.22
C ARG A 296 12.97 21.70 23.22
N PRO A 297 13.26 22.97 23.53
CA PRO A 297 13.97 23.85 22.59
C PRO A 297 15.34 23.30 22.21
N LYS A 298 16.08 22.78 23.20
CA LYS A 298 17.38 22.15 22.97
C LYS A 298 17.24 20.87 22.16
N PHE A 299 16.29 20.02 22.50
CA PHE A 299 16.00 18.78 21.77
C PHE A 299 15.71 19.04 20.29
N PHE A 300 14.79 19.96 19.96
CA PHE A 300 14.48 20.25 18.56
C PHE A 300 15.66 20.87 17.81
N LYS A 301 16.44 21.75 18.46
CA LYS A 301 17.66 22.30 17.86
C LYS A 301 18.65 21.19 17.50
N GLU A 302 18.90 20.25 18.40
CA GLU A 302 19.79 19.12 18.17
C GLU A 302 19.26 18.17 17.10
N LEU A 303 17.95 17.88 17.12
CA LEU A 303 17.28 17.06 16.11
C LEU A 303 17.47 17.62 14.70
N TYR A 304 17.29 18.93 14.52
CA TYR A 304 17.40 19.57 13.20
C TYR A 304 18.82 19.52 12.62
N GLU A 305 19.85 19.48 13.47
CA GLU A 305 21.26 19.39 13.06
C GLU A 305 21.75 17.96 12.90
N LEU A 306 21.02 16.96 13.42
CA LEU A 306 21.40 15.56 13.34
C LEU A 306 21.48 15.09 11.88
N PRO A 307 22.48 14.27 11.49
CA PRO A 307 22.45 13.59 10.21
C PRO A 307 21.18 12.75 10.06
N VAL A 308 20.60 12.75 8.87
CA VAL A 308 19.36 11.99 8.59
C VAL A 308 19.55 10.50 8.84
N LYS A 309 20.72 9.95 8.48
CA LYS A 309 21.07 8.56 8.75
C LYS A 309 20.97 8.23 10.25
N ASP A 310 21.63 9.02 11.09
CA ASP A 310 21.66 8.82 12.53
C ASP A 310 20.26 8.92 13.14
N LEU A 311 19.40 9.81 12.62
CA LEU A 311 18.01 9.89 13.06
C LEU A 311 17.25 8.58 12.74
N LEU A 312 17.31 8.13 11.49
CA LEU A 312 16.58 6.95 11.05
C LEU A 312 17.05 5.69 11.79
N GLU A 313 18.36 5.54 12.01
CA GLU A 313 18.93 4.43 12.78
C GLU A 313 18.50 4.48 14.25
N LYS A 314 18.50 5.67 14.89
CA LYS A 314 18.02 5.83 16.27
C LYS A 314 16.55 5.45 16.43
N LEU A 315 15.73 5.71 15.41
CA LEU A 315 14.30 5.37 15.41
C LEU A 315 14.04 3.94 14.89
N ALA A 316 15.10 3.19 14.55
CA ALA A 316 15.00 1.88 13.90
C ALA A 316 14.09 1.88 12.65
N LEU A 317 14.07 3.02 11.93
CA LEU A 317 13.25 3.19 10.73
C LEU A 317 14.04 2.77 9.49
N PRO A 318 13.49 1.86 8.67
CA PRO A 318 14.14 1.48 7.43
C PRO A 318 14.07 2.61 6.40
N TYR A 319 15.06 2.65 5.52
CA TYR A 319 15.15 3.56 4.40
C TYR A 319 15.77 2.88 3.20
N ILE A 320 15.54 3.44 2.01
CA ILE A 320 16.10 2.93 0.77
C ILE A 320 17.17 3.91 0.28
N VAL A 321 18.40 3.41 0.12
CA VAL A 321 19.48 4.16 -0.53
C VAL A 321 19.32 4.06 -2.03
N ARG A 322 19.05 5.18 -2.70
CA ARG A 322 19.05 5.21 -4.16
C ARG A 322 20.48 5.25 -4.69
N LYS A 323 20.74 4.42 -5.70
CA LYS A 323 21.97 4.49 -6.51
C LYS A 323 21.94 5.70 -7.44
#